data_AF-A0AAW8RZ16-F1
#
_entry.id   AF-A0AAW8RZ16-F1
#
_cell.length_a   1.000
_cell.length_b   1.000
_cell.length_c   1.000
_cell.angle_alpha   90.00
_cell.angle_beta   90.00
_cell.angle_gamma   90.00
#
_symmetry.space_group_name_H-M   'P 1'
#
loop_
_entity.id
_entity.type
_entity.pdbx_description
1 polymer ?
#
loop_
_entity_poly.entity_id
_entity_poly.type
_entity_poly.pdbx_seq_one_letter_code
_entity_poly.pdbx_strand_id
1 'polypeptide(L)' 'MRQIKRQRLEIVLLFIDDFITKKGYPPTIRQISKNTGIPSTSSVSSYL' A
#
# COMPACT_ATOMS: atom_id res chain seq x y z
N MET A 1 -14.20 -12.85 -3.78
CA MET A 1 -13.36 -11.77 -4.37
C MET A 1 -13.36 -10.45 -3.59
N ARG A 2 -14.48 -9.99 -2.99
CA ARG A 2 -14.56 -8.67 -2.29
C ARG A 2 -13.70 -8.54 -1.02
N GLN A 3 -13.47 -9.65 -0.32
CA GLN A 3 -12.79 -9.69 0.98
C GLN A 3 -11.26 -9.51 0.84
N ILE A 4 -10.65 -10.13 -0.18
CA ILE A 4 -9.22 -10.04 -0.48
C ILE A 4 -8.82 -8.60 -0.85
N LYS A 5 -9.67 -7.87 -1.58
CA LYS A 5 -9.42 -6.46 -1.91
C LYS A 5 -9.36 -5.57 -0.65
N ARG A 6 -10.23 -5.82 0.34
CA ARG A 6 -10.25 -5.08 1.61
C ARG A 6 -9.00 -5.34 2.45
N GLN A 7 -8.59 -6.60 2.58
CA GLN A 7 -7.37 -6.97 3.29
C GLN A 7 -6.12 -6.31 2.69
N ARG A 8 -6.03 -6.27 1.35
CA ARG A 8 -4.91 -5.60 0.67
C ARG A 8 -4.92 -4.09 0.85
N LEU A 9 -6.09 -3.45 0.80
CA LEU A 9 -6.24 -2.02 1.06
C LEU A 9 -5.79 -1.69 2.49
N GLU A 10 -6.20 -2.49 3.47
CA GLU A 10 -5.84 -2.29 4.87
C GLU A 10 -4.32 -2.39 5.09
N ILE A 11 -3.66 -3.38 4.46
CA ILE A 11 -2.20 -3.50 4.47
C ILE A 11 -1.52 -2.27 3.85
N VAL A 12 -2.05 -1.76 2.74
CA VAL A 12 -1.52 -0.55 2.07
C VAL A 12 -1.65 0.67 2.97
N LEU A 13 -2.81 0.88 3.59
CA LEU A 13 -3.06 2.02 4.48
C LEU A 13 -2.18 1.96 5.73
N LEU A 14 -2.08 0.79 6.38
CA LEU A 14 -1.20 0.59 7.52
C LEU A 14 0.27 0.86 7.17
N PHE A 15 0.72 0.42 5.99
CA PHE A 15 2.07 0.69 5.53
C PHE A 15 2.29 2.19 5.27
N ILE A 16 1.33 2.89 4.65
CA ILE A 16 1.44 4.33 4.41
C ILE A 16 1.57 5.09 5.72
N ASP A 17 0.73 4.77 6.71
CA ASP A 17 0.72 5.44 8.01
C ASP A 17 2.03 5.21 8.78
N ASP A 18 2.51 3.96 8.84
CA ASP A 18 3.79 3.61 9.46
C ASP A 18 4.96 4.29 8.75
N PHE A 19 4.93 4.34 7.41
CA PHE A 19 5.98 4.96 6.61
C PHE A 19 6.03 6.47 6.82
N ILE A 20 4.87 7.16 6.84
CA ILE A 20 4.79 8.59 7.13
C ILE A 20 5.32 8.87 8.53
N THR A 21 4.89 8.09 9.52
CA THR A 21 5.31 8.25 10.92
C THR A 21 6.82 8.09 11.07
N LYS A 22 7.45 7.15 10.35
CA LYS A 22 8.89 6.88 10.43
C LYS A 22 9.75 7.81 9.58
N LYS A 23 9.25 8.25 8.43
CA LYS A 23 10.06 8.97 7.41
C LYS A 23 9.72 10.44 7.28
N GLY A 24 8.55 10.86 7.74
CA GLY A 24 8.05 12.23 7.61
C GLY A 24 7.54 12.58 6.21
N TYR A 25 7.36 11.60 5.32
CA TYR A 25 6.80 11.79 3.98
C TYR A 25 6.04 10.56 3.50
N PRO A 26 5.04 10.72 2.60
CA PRO A 26 4.28 9.60 2.07
C PRO A 26 5.14 8.71 1.15
N PRO A 27 4.96 7.37 1.22
CA PRO A 27 5.68 6.46 0.33
C PRO A 27 5.21 6.58 -1.12
N THR A 28 6.10 6.25 -2.05
CA THR A 28 5.76 6.13 -3.48
C THR A 28 5.02 4.82 -3.76
N ILE A 29 4.22 4.77 -4.82
CA ILE A 29 3.52 3.55 -5.29
C ILE A 29 4.49 2.36 -5.44
N ARG A 30 5.72 2.63 -5.88
CA ARG A 30 6.77 1.61 -6.05
C ARG A 30 7.28 1.06 -4.71
N GLN A 31 7.41 1.92 -3.69
CA GLN A 31 7.76 1.51 -2.33
C GLN A 31 6.63 0.73 -1.66
N ILE A 32 5.38 1.16 -1.87
CA ILE A 32 4.19 0.44 -1.38
C ILE A 32 4.17 -0.96 -1.99
N SER A 33 4.23 -1.08 -3.33
CA SER A 33 4.22 -2.37 -4.02
C SER A 33 5.35 -3.30 -3.53
N LYS A 34 6.58 -2.77 -3.37
CA LYS A 34 7.73 -3.55 -2.91
C LYS A 34 7.60 -4.05 -1.46
N ASN A 35 7.02 -3.26 -0.56
CA ASN A 35 6.92 -3.62 0.86
C ASN A 35 5.62 -4.35 1.23
N THR A 36 4.54 -4.16 0.47
CA THR A 36 3.25 -4.82 0.72
C THR A 36 3.11 -6.16 -0.01
N GLY A 37 4.06 -6.52 -0.87
CA GLY A 37 4.02 -7.75 -1.68
C GLY A 37 2.97 -7.72 -2.80
N ILE A 38 2.41 -6.55 -3.11
CA ILE A 38 1.44 -6.39 -4.21
C ILE A 38 2.24 -6.29 -5.52
N PRO A 39 2.06 -7.23 -6.47
CA PRO A 39 2.98 -7.41 -7.60
C PRO A 39 2.87 -6.33 -8.68
N SER A 40 1.77 -5.58 -8.74
CA SER A 40 1.60 -4.53 -9.75
C SER A 40 1.33 -3.16 -9.12
N THR A 41 2.08 -2.17 -9.58
CA THR A 41 1.88 -0.76 -9.27
C THR A 41 0.51 -0.27 -9.71
N SER A 42 -0.06 -0.83 -10.78
CA SER A 42 -1.43 -0.56 -11.25
C SER A 42 -2.50 -1.07 -10.27
N SER A 43 -2.30 -2.23 -9.62
CA SER A 43 -3.20 -2.68 -8.56
C SER A 43 -3.14 -1.77 -7.35
N VAL A 44 -1.94 -1.34 -6.94
CA VAL A 44 -1.77 -0.37 -5.85
C VAL A 44 -2.46 0.96 -6.18
N SER A 45 -2.28 1.47 -7.40
CA SER A 45 -2.96 2.68 -7.89
C SER A 45 -4.48 2.54 -8.01
N SER A 46 -5.02 1.32 -8.00
CA SER A 46 -6.48 1.12 -8.00
C SER A 46 -7.07 1.11 -6.58
N TYR A 47 -6.21 1.11 -5.56
CA TYR A 47 -6.59 1.15 -4.14
C TYR A 47 -6.49 2.55 -3.52
N LEU A 48 -5.77 3.47 -4.18
CA LEU A 48 -5.55 4.86 -3.79
C LEU A 48 -6.28 5.79 -4.75
#